data_AF-A0A8A1MNP0-F1
#
_entry.id   AF-A0A8A1MNP0-F1
#
_cell.length_a   1.000
_cell.length_b   1.000
_cell.length_c   1.000
_cell.angle_alpha   90.00
_cell.angle_beta   90.00
_cell.angle_gamma   90.00
#
_symmetry.space_group_name_H-M   'P 1'
#
loop_
_entity.id
_entity.type
_entity.pdbx_description
1 polymer ?
#
loop_
_entity_poly.entity_id
_entity_poly.type
_entity_poly.pdbx_seq_one_letter_code
_entity_poly.pdbx_strand_id
1 'polypeptide(L)'
;MLFRHGLGLLALVTSDVLAATHHNHIHATYEKRQSSNTTEEYEYVIVGSGPGGGPLASRLALAGHKVLLIEAGDDQGDSTVYQTPALHLQSSEYQEMRWDYWVNHYSDLERQEKDSKFTYGKPDGQFHVGAAADADAKPLGILYPRAGTLGGCASHNALISVYPHRSDWHNIQTITGDASWAPDKMRKFFERLERSRYLPNGIVGHGFEVRFVTPLRPYTRFPSLSILMVINETALVNSSSRLPMRSMKMARENTIWILPSIHL
;
A
#
# COMPACT_ATOMS: atom_id res chain seq x y z
N MET A 1 5.18 19.56 69.66
CA MET A 1 6.36 18.90 69.04
C MET A 1 5.83 17.66 68.32
N LEU A 2 5.63 17.67 67.00
CA LEU A 2 6.60 17.55 65.90
C LEU A 2 6.95 16.08 65.55
N PHE A 3 6.83 15.78 64.24
CA PHE A 3 7.25 14.60 63.47
C PHE A 3 6.42 13.31 63.60
N ARG A 4 6.19 12.48 62.57
CA ARG A 4 6.10 12.52 61.07
C ARG A 4 6.10 11.03 60.66
N HIS A 5 5.15 10.63 59.81
CA HIS A 5 5.25 9.65 58.71
C HIS A 5 5.90 8.26 58.93
N GLY A 6 5.20 7.19 58.52
CA GLY A 6 5.86 5.93 58.17
C GLY A 6 4.92 4.75 57.93
N LEU A 7 4.82 4.34 56.67
CA LEU A 7 4.07 3.24 56.06
C LEU A 7 4.07 1.88 56.81
N GLY A 8 3.01 1.10 56.59
CA GLY A 8 3.09 -0.36 56.68
C GLY A 8 1.75 -1.08 56.51
N LEU A 9 1.33 -1.36 55.27
CA LEU A 9 0.73 -2.65 54.91
C LEU A 9 0.71 -2.82 53.39
N LEU A 10 1.71 -3.54 52.87
CA LEU A 10 1.75 -4.04 51.51
C LEU A 10 1.24 -5.50 51.56
N ALA A 11 0.06 -5.77 51.04
CA ALA A 11 -0.43 -7.13 50.85
C ALA A 11 -0.34 -7.46 49.35
N LEU A 12 0.57 -8.39 49.03
CA LEU A 12 0.56 -9.13 47.78
C LEU A 12 -0.57 -10.16 47.82
N VAL A 13 -1.54 -10.07 46.90
CA VAL A 13 -2.12 -11.23 46.23
C VAL A 13 -2.39 -10.84 44.77
N THR A 14 -1.67 -11.51 43.88
CA THR A 14 -1.84 -11.53 42.42
C THR A 14 -3.05 -12.38 42.04
N SER A 15 -3.86 -11.94 41.07
CA SER A 15 -4.26 -12.73 39.88
C SER A 15 -5.46 -12.09 39.16
N ASP A 16 -5.29 -11.92 37.84
CA ASP A 16 -6.29 -11.96 36.78
C ASP A 16 -7.43 -10.93 36.75
N VAL A 17 -7.12 -9.75 36.19
CA VAL A 17 -8.05 -9.06 35.29
C VAL A 17 -7.26 -8.50 34.11
N LEU A 18 -6.88 -9.37 33.17
CA LEU A 18 -6.60 -8.92 31.82
C LEU A 18 -7.96 -8.73 31.16
N ALA A 19 -8.32 -7.47 30.95
CA ALA A 19 -9.48 -7.10 30.17
C ALA A 19 -9.35 -7.73 28.78
N ALA A 20 -10.08 -8.81 28.54
CA ALA A 20 -10.42 -9.25 27.20
C ALA A 20 -11.35 -8.18 26.62
N THR A 21 -10.77 -7.13 26.02
CA THR A 21 -11.46 -6.35 25.01
C THR A 21 -11.73 -7.32 23.86
N HIS A 22 -12.91 -7.94 23.90
CA HIS A 22 -13.55 -8.52 22.73
C HIS A 22 -13.56 -7.44 21.65
N HIS A 23 -12.61 -7.52 20.72
CA HIS A 23 -12.75 -6.83 19.46
C HIS A 23 -13.96 -7.49 18.78
N ASN A 24 -15.12 -6.87 18.98
CA ASN A 24 -16.23 -7.05 18.07
C ASN A 24 -15.72 -6.55 16.72
N HIS A 25 -15.19 -7.48 15.90
CA HIS A 25 -15.22 -7.30 14.48
C HIS A 25 -16.68 -7.03 14.14
N ILE A 26 -17.01 -5.76 13.90
CA ILE A 26 -18.17 -5.44 13.10
C ILE A 26 -17.82 -6.07 11.76
N HIS A 27 -18.25 -7.32 11.57
CA HIS A 27 -18.53 -7.84 10.26
C HIS A 27 -19.56 -6.87 9.72
N ALA A 28 -19.11 -5.85 8.99
CA ALA A 28 -19.93 -5.30 7.95
C ALA A 28 -20.35 -6.54 7.17
N THR A 29 -21.62 -6.89 7.27
CA THR A 29 -22.25 -7.89 6.43
C THR A 29 -22.12 -7.34 5.02
N TYR A 30 -20.97 -7.60 4.40
CA TYR A 30 -20.88 -7.67 2.97
C TYR A 30 -21.83 -8.79 2.62
N GLU A 31 -23.04 -8.43 2.18
CA GLU A 31 -23.85 -9.36 1.44
C GLU A 31 -22.93 -9.93 0.37
N LYS A 32 -22.58 -11.20 0.54
CA LYS A 32 -22.00 -12.02 -0.51
C LYS A 32 -23.09 -12.03 -1.58
N ARG A 33 -23.08 -11.04 -2.48
CA ARG A 33 -23.85 -11.09 -3.71
C ARG A 33 -23.27 -12.29 -4.45
N GLN A 34 -23.88 -13.46 -4.23
CA GLN A 34 -23.82 -14.54 -5.18
C GLN A 34 -24.20 -13.88 -6.50
N SER A 35 -23.24 -13.79 -7.41
CA SER A 35 -23.51 -13.47 -8.79
C SER A 35 -24.59 -14.44 -9.21
N SER A 36 -25.82 -13.95 -9.40
CA SER A 36 -26.75 -14.58 -10.32
C SER A 36 -25.94 -14.91 -11.56
N ASN A 37 -26.16 -16.09 -12.13
CA ASN A 37 -25.39 -16.67 -13.24
C ASN A 37 -25.41 -15.69 -14.44
N THR A 38 -24.56 -14.68 -14.37
CA THR A 38 -24.54 -13.52 -15.24
C THR A 38 -23.41 -13.82 -16.19
N THR A 39 -23.76 -14.49 -17.28
CA THR A 39 -23.06 -14.32 -18.55
C THR A 39 -23.30 -12.88 -19.05
N GLU A 40 -23.04 -11.88 -18.20
CA GLU A 40 -22.91 -10.50 -18.60
C GLU A 40 -21.62 -10.44 -19.43
N GLU A 41 -21.75 -10.21 -20.73
CA GLU A 41 -20.59 -10.00 -21.57
C GLU A 41 -19.89 -8.71 -21.15
N TYR A 42 -18.60 -8.82 -20.82
CA TYR A 42 -17.72 -7.70 -20.54
C TYR A 42 -16.91 -7.37 -21.79
N GLU A 43 -16.73 -6.08 -22.08
CA GLU A 43 -15.87 -5.63 -23.17
C GLU A 43 -14.39 -5.75 -22.79
N TYR A 44 -14.08 -5.54 -21.50
CA TYR A 44 -12.73 -5.63 -20.97
C TYR A 44 -12.71 -6.45 -19.69
N VAL A 45 -11.75 -7.36 -19.60
CA VAL A 45 -11.39 -8.05 -18.36
C VAL A 45 -10.00 -7.60 -17.96
N ILE A 46 -9.89 -7.03 -16.76
CA ILE A 46 -8.65 -6.54 -16.19
C ILE A 46 -8.29 -7.44 -15.02
N VAL A 47 -7.08 -8.00 -15.07
CA VAL A 47 -6.56 -8.89 -14.03
C VAL A 47 -5.53 -8.12 -13.21
N GLY A 48 -5.84 -7.91 -11.94
CA GLY A 48 -5.05 -7.14 -10.98
C GLY A 48 -5.47 -5.67 -10.90
N SER A 49 -5.77 -5.21 -9.70
CA SER A 49 -6.23 -3.85 -9.39
C SER A 49 -5.11 -2.87 -9.00
N GLY A 50 -3.85 -3.29 -9.17
CA GLY A 50 -2.67 -2.51 -8.83
C GLY A 50 -2.52 -1.18 -9.60
N PRO A 51 -1.37 -0.49 -9.47
CA PRO A 51 -1.14 0.84 -10.02
C PRO A 51 -1.37 0.99 -11.54
N GLY A 52 -1.28 -0.09 -12.31
CA GLY A 52 -1.62 -0.09 -13.74
C GLY A 52 -3.09 -0.43 -14.01
N GLY A 53 -3.58 -1.52 -13.39
CA GLY A 53 -4.91 -2.07 -13.70
C GLY A 53 -6.07 -1.27 -13.13
N GLY A 54 -5.97 -0.80 -11.88
CA GLY A 54 -7.03 0.00 -11.24
C GLY A 54 -7.36 1.29 -12.02
N PRO A 55 -6.37 2.13 -12.35
CA PRO A 55 -6.60 3.32 -13.16
C PRO A 55 -7.13 3.02 -14.56
N LEU A 56 -6.63 1.96 -15.22
CA LEU A 56 -7.13 1.54 -16.53
C LEU A 56 -8.62 1.15 -16.47
N ALA A 57 -8.99 0.32 -15.50
CA ALA A 57 -10.36 -0.11 -15.26
C ALA A 57 -11.30 1.09 -15.04
N SER A 58 -10.87 2.00 -14.16
CA SER A 58 -11.63 3.23 -13.88
C SER A 58 -11.81 4.10 -15.12
N ARG A 59 -10.76 4.28 -15.93
CA ARG A 59 -10.82 5.11 -17.14
C ARG A 59 -11.71 4.50 -18.22
N LEU A 60 -11.64 3.18 -18.45
CA LEU A 60 -12.51 2.48 -19.40
C LEU A 60 -13.98 2.53 -18.97
N ALA A 61 -14.26 2.30 -17.69
CA ALA A 61 -15.61 2.43 -17.14
C ALA A 61 -16.15 3.87 -17.25
N LEU A 62 -15.33 4.88 -16.96
CA LEU A 62 -15.70 6.28 -17.15
C LEU A 62 -15.94 6.66 -18.62
N ALA A 63 -15.32 5.94 -19.56
CA ALA A 63 -15.57 6.06 -20.99
C ALA A 63 -16.84 5.32 -21.46
N GLY A 64 -17.53 4.61 -20.56
CA GLY A 64 -18.80 3.93 -20.83
C GLY A 64 -18.68 2.45 -21.19
N HIS A 65 -17.49 1.85 -21.08
CA HIS A 65 -17.30 0.42 -21.35
C HIS A 65 -17.71 -0.45 -20.18
N LYS A 66 -18.19 -1.68 -20.46
CA LYS A 66 -18.40 -2.73 -19.45
C LYS A 66 -17.09 -3.39 -19.07
N VAL A 67 -16.67 -3.24 -17.81
CA VAL A 67 -15.36 -3.71 -17.35
C VAL A 67 -15.51 -4.67 -16.16
N LEU A 68 -14.92 -5.85 -16.29
CA LEU A 68 -14.68 -6.77 -15.17
C LEU A 68 -13.27 -6.54 -14.64
N LEU A 69 -13.14 -6.27 -13.34
CA LEU A 69 -11.86 -6.20 -12.65
C LEU A 69 -11.75 -7.38 -11.68
N ILE A 70 -10.73 -8.20 -11.84
CA ILE A 70 -10.46 -9.35 -10.97
C ILE A 70 -9.24 -9.05 -10.14
N GLU A 71 -9.36 -9.17 -8.82
CA GLU A 71 -8.25 -9.04 -7.87
C GLU A 71 -8.11 -10.36 -7.11
N ALA A 72 -6.86 -10.82 -6.96
CA ALA A 72 -6.57 -12.07 -6.26
C ALA A 72 -6.57 -11.87 -4.74
N GLY A 73 -6.21 -10.66 -4.30
CA GLY A 73 -6.28 -10.22 -2.92
C GLY A 73 -7.68 -9.86 -2.42
N ASP A 74 -7.75 -9.46 -1.16
CA ASP A 74 -8.99 -9.04 -0.49
C ASP A 74 -9.16 -7.50 -0.51
N ASP A 75 -10.32 -6.98 -0.08
CA ASP A 75 -10.53 -5.54 0.07
C ASP A 75 -10.18 -5.06 1.49
N GLN A 76 -9.00 -4.45 1.65
CA GLN A 76 -8.50 -3.93 2.92
C GLN A 76 -8.72 -2.42 3.08
N GLY A 77 -9.56 -1.82 2.24
CA GLY A 77 -9.77 -0.38 2.18
C GLY A 77 -10.32 0.25 3.46
N ASP A 78 -10.94 -0.53 4.34
CA ASP A 78 -11.48 -0.10 5.64
C ASP A 78 -10.50 -0.34 6.82
N SER A 79 -9.35 -0.98 6.58
CA SER A 79 -8.36 -1.22 7.63
C SER A 79 -7.60 0.07 7.98
N THR A 80 -7.32 0.28 9.27
CA THR A 80 -6.54 1.44 9.74
C THR A 80 -5.13 1.46 9.15
N VAL A 81 -4.53 0.28 8.98
CA VAL A 81 -3.16 0.11 8.47
C VAL A 81 -3.07 0.50 6.99
N TYR A 82 -4.11 0.22 6.21
CA TYR A 82 -4.24 0.68 4.82
C TYR A 82 -4.46 2.19 4.73
N GLN A 83 -5.37 2.73 5.56
CA GLN A 83 -5.81 4.13 5.43
C GLN A 83 -4.81 5.15 5.98
N THR A 84 -3.96 4.76 6.93
CA THR A 84 -3.12 5.69 7.69
C THR A 84 -1.72 5.77 7.07
N PRO A 85 -1.33 6.89 6.42
CA PRO A 85 0.00 7.00 5.78
C PRO A 85 1.18 6.80 6.72
N ALA A 86 1.02 7.17 8.00
CA ALA A 86 2.06 7.01 9.01
C ALA A 86 2.36 5.52 9.34
N LEU A 87 1.47 4.61 8.95
CA LEU A 87 1.60 3.17 9.17
C LEU A 87 2.14 2.42 7.94
N HIS A 88 2.76 3.12 6.97
CA HIS A 88 3.19 2.50 5.72
C HIS A 88 4.26 1.40 5.89
N LEU A 89 5.05 1.43 6.97
CA LEU A 89 6.00 0.35 7.29
C LEU A 89 5.28 -0.88 7.84
N GLN A 90 4.22 -0.68 8.62
CA GLN A 90 3.39 -1.76 9.12
C GLN A 90 2.52 -2.36 8.01
N SER A 91 2.03 -1.54 7.08
CA SER A 91 1.20 -2.03 5.97
C SER A 91 1.95 -2.97 5.03
N SER A 92 3.28 -2.84 4.91
CA SER A 92 4.06 -3.76 4.09
C SER A 92 4.21 -5.16 4.69
N GLU A 93 4.01 -5.29 6.00
CA GLU A 93 4.11 -6.55 6.74
C GLU A 93 2.73 -7.06 7.21
N TYR A 94 1.66 -6.35 6.86
CA TYR A 94 0.30 -6.67 7.29
C TYR A 94 -0.17 -7.99 6.66
N GLN A 95 -0.51 -8.98 7.48
CA GLN A 95 -0.70 -10.38 7.06
C GLN A 95 -1.76 -10.54 5.97
N GLU A 96 -2.82 -9.76 6.05
CA GLU A 96 -3.97 -9.78 5.15
C GLU A 96 -3.66 -9.16 3.78
N MET A 97 -2.60 -8.37 3.68
CA MET A 97 -2.17 -7.72 2.44
C MET A 97 -0.88 -8.29 1.87
N ARG A 98 0.04 -8.79 2.71
CA ARG A 98 1.39 -9.16 2.29
C ARG A 98 1.40 -10.45 1.47
N TRP A 99 2.14 -10.41 0.37
CA TRP A 99 2.54 -11.58 -0.39
C TRP A 99 4.07 -11.68 -0.41
N ASP A 100 4.58 -12.79 0.11
CA ASP A 100 6.01 -13.05 0.21
C ASP A 100 6.49 -13.88 -0.99
N TYR A 101 7.11 -13.21 -1.95
CA TYR A 101 7.84 -13.88 -3.02
C TYR A 101 9.33 -13.93 -2.70
N TRP A 102 10.00 -14.94 -3.24
CA TRP A 102 11.43 -15.13 -3.08
C TRP A 102 12.10 -15.17 -4.43
N VAL A 103 13.15 -14.37 -4.60
CA VAL A 103 13.87 -14.23 -5.87
C VAL A 103 15.37 -14.36 -5.66
N ASN A 104 16.08 -14.75 -6.72
CA ASN A 104 17.53 -14.76 -6.72
C ASN A 104 18.04 -13.58 -7.58
N HIS A 105 18.98 -12.81 -7.02
CA HIS A 105 19.77 -11.82 -7.75
C HIS A 105 20.78 -12.47 -8.70
N TYR A 106 21.27 -13.66 -8.35
CA TYR A 106 22.29 -14.39 -9.10
C TYR A 106 21.81 -15.79 -9.49
N SER A 107 22.20 -16.23 -10.68
CA SER A 107 21.97 -17.61 -11.12
C SER A 107 22.85 -18.63 -10.38
N ASP A 108 24.01 -18.19 -9.88
CA ASP A 108 24.92 -18.98 -9.04
C ASP A 108 24.45 -18.94 -7.57
N LEU A 109 24.05 -20.10 -7.05
CA LEU A 109 23.48 -20.23 -5.71
C LEU A 109 24.54 -20.06 -4.61
N GLU A 110 25.79 -20.47 -4.83
CA GLU A 110 26.85 -20.27 -3.83
C GLU A 110 27.18 -18.78 -3.66
N ARG A 111 27.11 -18.02 -4.76
CA ARG A 111 27.20 -16.56 -4.70
C ARG A 111 25.95 -15.95 -4.09
N GLN A 112 24.77 -16.49 -4.41
CA GLN A 112 23.50 -15.99 -3.90
C GLN A 112 23.41 -16.06 -2.37
N GLU A 113 23.90 -17.14 -1.76
CA GLU A 113 23.92 -17.32 -0.30
C GLU A 113 24.84 -16.33 0.42
N LYS A 114 25.79 -15.71 -0.28
CA LYS A 114 26.67 -14.67 0.27
C LYS A 114 25.99 -13.29 0.34
N ASP A 115 24.78 -13.15 -0.23
CA ASP A 115 24.01 -11.91 -0.13
C ASP A 115 23.56 -11.71 1.33
N SER A 116 23.84 -10.54 1.89
CA SER A 116 23.46 -10.20 3.27
C SER A 116 21.95 -10.25 3.53
N LYS A 117 21.13 -10.25 2.48
CA LYS A 117 19.67 -10.31 2.53
C LYS A 117 19.12 -11.69 2.16
N PHE A 118 19.99 -12.68 1.93
CA PHE A 118 19.56 -14.04 1.67
C PHE A 118 18.77 -14.57 2.86
N THR A 119 17.66 -15.23 2.57
CA THR A 119 16.67 -15.61 3.57
C THR A 119 16.50 -17.12 3.59
N TYR A 120 16.41 -17.66 4.81
CA TYR A 120 16.15 -19.06 5.07
C TYR A 120 14.79 -19.22 5.76
N GLY A 121 13.98 -20.16 5.27
CA GLY A 121 12.71 -20.56 5.84
C GLY A 121 12.90 -21.61 6.93
N LYS A 122 12.14 -21.49 8.01
CA LYS A 122 12.15 -22.40 9.14
C LYS A 122 10.98 -23.41 9.06
N PRO A 123 11.09 -24.57 9.71
CA PRO A 123 10.01 -25.58 9.72
C PRO A 123 8.67 -25.09 10.30
N ASP A 124 8.70 -24.08 11.17
CA ASP A 124 7.53 -23.47 11.79
C ASP A 124 6.83 -22.41 10.90
N GLY A 125 7.32 -22.21 9.67
CA GLY A 125 6.79 -21.23 8.72
C GLY A 125 7.37 -19.82 8.87
N GLN A 126 8.22 -19.57 9.88
CA GLN A 126 8.96 -18.31 9.99
C GLN A 126 10.14 -18.28 9.02
N PHE A 127 10.79 -17.13 8.88
CA PHE A 127 12.01 -17.00 8.09
C PHE A 127 13.04 -16.10 8.77
N HIS A 128 14.31 -16.29 8.41
CA HIS A 128 15.45 -15.55 8.93
C HIS A 128 16.29 -14.99 7.79
N VAL A 129 16.54 -13.67 7.83
CA VAL A 129 17.41 -12.97 6.89
C VAL A 129 18.85 -12.98 7.41
N GLY A 130 19.79 -13.43 6.58
CA GLY A 130 21.21 -13.50 6.91
C GLY A 130 21.74 -14.93 6.80
N ALA A 131 22.85 -15.19 7.51
CA ALA A 131 23.47 -16.52 7.51
C ALA A 131 22.52 -17.59 8.05
N ALA A 132 22.68 -18.83 7.58
CA ALA A 132 21.90 -19.96 8.07
C ALA A 132 22.02 -20.08 9.60
N ALA A 133 20.91 -19.83 10.29
CA ALA A 133 20.86 -19.83 11.76
C ALA A 133 20.62 -21.24 12.33
N ASP A 134 19.88 -22.07 11.59
CA ASP A 134 19.43 -23.39 12.03
C ASP A 134 19.80 -24.45 10.97
N ALA A 135 20.18 -25.66 11.41
CA ALA A 135 20.57 -26.75 10.51
C ALA A 135 19.43 -27.21 9.58
N ASP A 136 18.18 -27.05 10.01
CA ASP A 136 16.98 -27.45 9.26
C ASP A 136 16.40 -26.32 8.40
N ALA A 137 17.05 -25.15 8.36
CA ALA A 137 16.55 -24.00 7.62
C ALA A 137 16.75 -24.20 6.12
N LYS A 138 15.69 -23.96 5.33
CA LYS A 138 15.73 -24.12 3.86
C LYS A 138 16.01 -22.80 3.18
N PRO A 139 16.91 -22.75 2.17
CA PRO A 139 17.13 -21.54 1.40
C PRO A 139 15.85 -21.11 0.67
N LEU A 140 15.46 -19.84 0.82
CA LEU A 140 14.31 -19.26 0.11
C LEU A 140 14.75 -18.31 -1.01
N GLY A 141 15.72 -17.43 -0.75
CA GLY A 141 16.13 -16.37 -1.67
C GLY A 141 16.14 -15.01 -1.01
N ILE A 142 15.98 -13.95 -1.81
CA ILE A 142 15.77 -12.57 -1.36
C ILE A 142 14.28 -12.29 -1.33
N LEU A 143 13.80 -11.74 -0.22
CA LEU A 143 12.39 -11.33 -0.08
C LEU A 143 12.05 -10.26 -1.12
N TYR A 144 10.99 -10.51 -1.88
CA TYR A 144 10.43 -9.60 -2.88
C TYR A 144 8.96 -9.31 -2.55
N PRO A 145 8.70 -8.39 -1.60
CA PRO A 145 7.37 -8.19 -1.06
C PRO A 145 6.42 -7.58 -2.10
N ARG A 146 5.21 -8.11 -2.14
CA ARG A 146 4.08 -7.61 -2.94
C ARG A 146 2.83 -7.49 -2.08
N ALA A 147 1.81 -6.79 -2.59
CA ALA A 147 0.50 -6.76 -1.96
C ALA A 147 -0.52 -7.55 -2.77
N GLY A 148 -1.24 -8.42 -2.08
CA GLY A 148 -2.49 -9.03 -2.50
C GLY A 148 -3.66 -8.33 -1.82
N THR A 149 -4.00 -7.13 -2.30
CA THR A 149 -5.24 -6.44 -1.90
C THR A 149 -5.68 -5.50 -3.01
N LEU A 150 -6.93 -5.04 -2.96
CA LEU A 150 -7.40 -3.97 -3.84
C LEU A 150 -6.45 -2.77 -3.82
N GLY A 151 -6.01 -2.32 -5.00
CA GLY A 151 -4.99 -1.26 -5.17
C GLY A 151 -3.54 -1.78 -5.23
N GLY A 152 -3.31 -3.05 -4.91
CA GLY A 152 -2.01 -3.72 -4.98
C GLY A 152 -0.90 -2.96 -4.25
N CYS A 153 0.27 -2.83 -4.87
CA CYS A 153 1.40 -2.16 -4.21
C CYS A 153 1.19 -0.68 -3.90
N ALA A 154 0.17 -0.01 -4.47
CA ALA A 154 -0.16 1.36 -4.05
C ALA A 154 -0.67 1.43 -2.60
N SER A 155 -1.19 0.31 -2.07
CA SER A 155 -1.83 0.21 -0.76
C SER A 155 -0.84 0.08 0.40
N HIS A 156 0.43 -0.23 0.13
CA HIS A 156 1.47 -0.46 1.15
C HIS A 156 2.87 0.09 0.76
N ASN A 157 2.93 1.02 -0.18
CA ASN A 157 4.20 1.66 -0.55
C ASN A 157 4.57 2.77 0.46
N ALA A 158 5.79 3.31 0.34
CA ALA A 158 6.26 4.41 1.18
C ALA A 158 5.68 5.79 0.80
N LEU A 159 4.64 5.83 -0.05
CA LEU A 159 4.01 7.02 -0.60
C LEU A 159 4.95 7.98 -1.36
N ILE A 160 6.20 7.57 -1.63
CA ILE A 160 7.18 8.40 -2.33
C ILE A 160 6.74 8.54 -3.79
N SER A 161 6.51 9.79 -4.21
CA SER A 161 6.22 10.13 -5.59
C SER A 161 7.50 10.66 -6.25
N VAL A 162 8.05 9.89 -7.19
CA VAL A 162 9.22 10.29 -7.99
C VAL A 162 8.81 10.36 -9.45
N TYR A 163 9.01 11.51 -10.08
CA TYR A 163 8.89 11.65 -11.53
C TYR A 163 10.17 11.13 -12.19
N PRO A 164 10.09 10.21 -13.18
CA PRO A 164 11.27 9.73 -13.89
C PRO A 164 12.01 10.84 -14.62
N HIS A 165 13.32 10.70 -14.76
CA HIS A 165 14.11 11.67 -15.50
C HIS A 165 13.76 11.60 -17.00
N ARG A 166 13.95 12.71 -17.73
CA ARG A 166 13.64 12.76 -19.17
C ARG A 166 14.40 11.69 -19.97
N SER A 167 15.63 11.37 -19.57
CA SER A 167 16.43 10.32 -20.20
C SER A 167 15.78 8.94 -20.09
N ASP A 168 15.05 8.66 -19.01
CA ASP A 168 14.40 7.36 -18.81
C ASP A 168 13.29 7.17 -19.86
N TRP A 169 12.48 8.21 -20.07
CA TRP A 169 11.46 8.22 -21.11
C TRP A 169 12.05 8.19 -22.52
N HIS A 170 13.13 8.93 -22.76
CA HIS A 170 13.81 8.90 -24.05
C HIS A 170 14.40 7.52 -24.35
N ASN A 171 14.95 6.85 -23.34
CA ASN A 171 15.43 5.49 -23.48
C ASN A 171 14.29 4.53 -23.84
N ILE A 172 13.13 4.61 -23.15
CA ILE A 172 11.94 3.81 -23.48
C ILE A 172 11.49 4.06 -24.91
N GLN A 173 11.38 5.33 -25.32
CA GLN A 173 11.04 5.71 -26.69
C GLN A 173 12.02 5.08 -27.69
N THR A 174 13.31 5.08 -27.39
CA THR A 174 14.35 4.55 -28.28
C THR A 174 14.26 3.03 -28.42
N ILE A 175 14.18 2.30 -27.30
CA ILE A 175 14.14 0.83 -27.32
C ILE A 175 12.83 0.27 -27.89
N THR A 176 11.73 1.02 -27.77
CA THR A 176 10.41 0.60 -28.30
C THR A 176 10.16 1.12 -29.72
N GLY A 177 10.85 2.18 -30.16
CA GLY A 177 10.53 2.90 -31.38
C GLY A 177 9.21 3.69 -31.33
N ASP A 178 8.52 3.72 -30.18
CA ASP A 178 7.21 4.36 -30.04
C ASP A 178 7.34 5.80 -29.52
N ALA A 179 7.04 6.75 -30.40
CA ALA A 179 7.07 8.18 -30.11
C ALA A 179 6.02 8.62 -29.07
N SER A 180 5.07 7.77 -28.68
CA SER A 180 4.13 8.05 -27.59
C SER A 180 4.84 8.22 -26.24
N TRP A 181 5.96 7.51 -26.05
CA TRP A 181 6.82 7.57 -24.85
C TRP A 181 7.73 8.79 -24.77
N ALA A 182 7.69 9.70 -25.75
CA ALA A 182 8.51 10.90 -25.74
C ALA A 182 8.37 11.67 -24.41
N PRO A 183 9.46 12.19 -23.83
CA PRO A 183 9.45 12.79 -22.49
C PRO A 183 8.38 13.88 -22.29
N ASP A 184 8.15 14.72 -23.31
CA ASP A 184 7.16 15.79 -23.26
C ASP A 184 5.71 15.27 -23.29
N LYS A 185 5.46 14.11 -23.90
CA LYS A 185 4.14 13.46 -23.86
C LYS A 185 3.91 12.82 -22.49
N MET A 186 4.92 12.13 -21.95
CA MET A 186 4.84 11.53 -20.62
C MET A 186 4.69 12.58 -19.51
N ARG A 187 5.28 13.78 -19.68
CA ARG A 187 5.07 14.88 -18.75
C ARG A 187 3.60 15.29 -18.62
N LYS A 188 2.86 15.34 -19.75
CA LYS A 188 1.43 15.66 -19.74
C LYS A 188 0.61 14.63 -18.96
N PHE A 189 1.00 13.36 -18.99
CA PHE A 189 0.32 12.34 -18.18
C PHE A 189 0.59 12.51 -16.69
N PHE A 190 1.81 12.88 -16.30
CA PHE A 190 2.14 13.21 -14.90
C PHE A 190 1.31 14.39 -14.39
N GLU A 191 1.23 15.48 -15.16
CA GLU A 191 0.40 16.65 -14.85
C GLU A 191 -1.10 16.29 -14.75
N ARG A 192 -1.58 15.34 -15.55
CA ARG A 192 -2.97 14.87 -15.49
C ARG A 192 -3.25 13.92 -14.32
N LEU A 193 -2.21 13.29 -13.77
CA LEU A 193 -2.34 12.38 -12.63
C LEU A 193 -2.35 13.15 -11.31
N GLU A 194 -1.49 14.15 -11.21
CA GLU A 194 -1.20 14.88 -9.98
C GLU A 194 -2.30 15.88 -9.58
N ARG A 195 -2.58 15.96 -8.28
CA ARG A 195 -3.13 17.16 -7.63
C ARG A 195 -2.15 17.64 -6.56
N SER A 196 -1.27 18.52 -6.99
CA SER A 196 -0.27 19.17 -6.17
C SER A 196 -0.97 20.03 -5.13
N ARG A 197 -0.55 19.86 -3.87
CA ARG A 197 -1.00 20.66 -2.72
C ARG A 197 0.17 21.36 -2.03
N TYR A 198 1.39 21.16 -2.53
CA TYR A 198 2.62 21.64 -1.91
C TYR A 198 3.23 22.83 -2.67
N LEU A 199 2.67 23.19 -3.83
CA LEU A 199 3.04 24.37 -4.62
C LEU A 199 1.84 25.31 -4.78
N PRO A 200 2.07 26.62 -4.93
CA PRO A 200 1.02 27.52 -5.41
C PRO A 200 0.55 27.07 -6.80
N ASN A 201 -0.75 27.21 -7.07
CA ASN A 201 -1.35 26.80 -8.33
C ASN A 201 -0.61 27.39 -9.54
N GLY A 202 -0.35 26.57 -10.57
CA GLY A 202 0.12 27.05 -11.88
C GLY A 202 1.62 26.99 -12.15
N ILE A 203 2.41 26.21 -11.39
CA ILE A 203 3.81 25.96 -11.75
C ILE A 203 3.89 24.97 -12.92
N VAL A 204 4.68 25.32 -13.94
CA VAL A 204 4.92 24.49 -15.13
C VAL A 204 5.35 23.09 -14.70
N GLY A 205 4.64 22.08 -15.21
CA GLY A 205 5.02 20.70 -14.96
C GLY A 205 4.31 20.00 -13.81
N HIS A 206 3.35 20.66 -13.14
CA HIS A 206 2.54 20.08 -12.06
C HIS A 206 1.04 20.11 -12.35
N GLY A 207 0.35 19.09 -11.86
CA GLY A 207 -1.11 18.95 -11.95
C GLY A 207 -1.84 19.51 -10.73
N PHE A 208 -3.06 20.02 -10.90
CA PHE A 208 -3.88 20.57 -9.79
C PHE A 208 -5.32 20.06 -9.73
N GLU A 209 -5.78 19.33 -10.76
CA GLU A 209 -7.21 19.04 -10.94
C GLU A 209 -7.63 17.60 -10.56
N VAL A 210 -6.72 16.62 -10.61
CA VAL A 210 -7.09 15.17 -10.59
C VAL A 210 -6.62 14.44 -9.33
N ARG A 211 -7.38 13.42 -8.91
CA ARG A 211 -7.49 12.89 -7.53
C ARG A 211 -6.28 12.17 -6.90
N PHE A 212 -5.11 12.08 -7.54
CA PHE A 212 -3.92 11.56 -6.85
C PHE A 212 -3.28 12.67 -6.00
N VAL A 213 -3.52 12.63 -4.68
CA VAL A 213 -2.93 13.59 -3.74
C VAL A 213 -1.50 13.15 -3.44
N THR A 214 -0.53 13.85 -4.01
CA THR A 214 0.89 13.69 -3.66
C THR A 214 1.12 14.08 -2.19
N PRO A 215 1.82 13.25 -1.38
CA PRO A 215 2.08 13.59 0.01
C PRO A 215 2.97 14.83 0.13
N LEU A 216 2.68 15.64 1.13
CA LEU A 216 3.26 16.96 1.37
C LEU A 216 4.74 16.88 1.78
N ARG A 217 5.60 17.75 1.20
CA ARG A 217 6.58 18.58 1.95
C ARG A 217 6.93 19.85 1.17
N PRO A 218 6.98 21.04 1.81
CA PRO A 218 7.68 22.20 1.26
C PRO A 218 9.20 22.05 1.45
N TYR A 219 9.94 22.43 0.43
CA TYR A 219 11.40 22.41 0.36
C TYR A 219 12.01 23.40 1.37
N THR A 220 12.65 22.91 2.42
CA THR A 220 13.64 23.67 3.19
C THR A 220 14.95 22.89 3.25
N ARG A 221 16.01 23.61 2.90
CA ARG A 221 17.40 23.21 2.67
C ARG A 221 18.02 22.59 3.94
N PHE A 222 18.58 21.38 3.85
CA PHE A 222 19.48 20.83 4.88
C PHE A 222 20.86 20.52 4.26
N PRO A 223 21.97 21.02 4.84
CA PRO A 223 23.30 20.60 4.45
C PRO A 223 23.60 19.21 5.04
N SER A 224 24.18 18.33 4.22
CA SER A 224 24.80 17.04 4.53
C SER A 224 24.03 16.01 5.38
N LEU A 225 23.65 14.90 4.71
CA LEU A 225 23.48 13.52 5.19
C LEU A 225 23.01 13.29 6.64
N SER A 226 21.76 12.82 6.80
CA SER A 226 21.35 11.74 7.71
C SER A 226 19.85 11.45 7.53
N ILE A 227 19.49 10.18 7.37
CA ILE A 227 18.10 9.69 7.44
C ILE A 227 17.53 10.05 8.81
N LEU A 228 16.57 10.97 8.85
CA LEU A 228 15.71 11.19 10.01
C LEU A 228 14.32 11.62 9.54
N MET A 229 13.41 10.64 9.51
CA MET A 229 11.99 10.86 9.25
C MET A 229 11.30 10.94 10.61
N VAL A 230 11.05 12.16 11.10
CA VAL A 230 10.11 12.43 12.18
C VAL A 230 9.00 13.29 11.59
N ILE A 231 7.77 12.79 11.63
CA ILE A 231 6.57 13.64 11.60
C ILE A 231 5.74 13.22 12.80
N ASN A 232 5.95 13.95 13.90
CA ASN A 232 4.97 14.10 14.95
C ASN A 232 4.27 15.44 14.69
N GLU A 233 2.96 15.42 14.46
CA GLU A 233 2.10 16.43 15.05
C GLU A 233 0.70 15.84 15.25
N THR A 234 0.44 15.58 16.52
CA THR A 234 -0.83 15.27 17.14
C THR A 234 -1.92 16.29 16.82
N ALA A 235 -3.05 15.77 16.36
CA ALA A 235 -4.42 16.19 16.63
C ALA A 235 -4.64 17.60 17.23
N LEU A 236 -5.16 18.51 16.40
CA LEU A 236 -6.17 19.50 16.83
C LEU A 236 -7.27 19.57 15.77
N VAL A 237 -8.19 18.61 15.82
CA VAL A 237 -9.50 18.73 15.17
C VAL A 237 -10.39 19.55 16.10
N ASN A 238 -10.55 20.84 15.79
CA ASN A 238 -11.61 21.64 16.38
C ASN A 238 -12.94 21.25 15.72
N SER A 239 -13.91 20.91 16.56
CA SER A 239 -15.23 20.40 16.19
C SER A 239 -16.10 21.49 15.58
N SER A 240 -16.49 21.38 14.30
CA SER A 240 -17.80 21.82 13.79
C SER A 240 -17.90 21.73 12.26
N SER A 241 -18.04 20.51 11.74
CA SER A 241 -18.90 20.18 10.59
C SER A 241 -18.73 18.71 10.27
N ARG A 242 -19.65 17.86 10.77
CA ARG A 242 -19.74 16.47 10.36
C ARG A 242 -20.26 16.44 8.92
N LEU A 243 -19.36 16.31 7.95
CA LEU A 243 -19.67 15.64 6.70
C LEU A 243 -18.99 14.28 6.76
N PRO A 244 -19.73 13.17 6.66
CA PRO A 244 -19.11 11.85 6.67
C PRO A 244 -18.22 11.73 5.43
N MET A 245 -16.92 11.47 5.63
CA MET A 245 -16.06 10.91 4.60
C MET A 245 -16.58 9.50 4.32
N ARG A 246 -17.59 9.40 3.43
CA ARG A 246 -17.89 8.16 2.74
C ARG A 246 -16.63 7.76 1.98
N SER A 247 -16.11 6.57 2.27
CA SER A 247 -15.26 5.87 1.31
C SER A 247 -16.02 5.88 -0.02
N MET A 248 -15.41 6.51 -1.02
CA MET A 248 -16.09 6.82 -2.26
C MET A 248 -16.07 5.57 -3.13
N LYS A 249 -16.98 4.63 -2.85
CA LYS A 249 -17.51 3.68 -3.84
C LYS A 249 -18.18 4.50 -4.94
N MET A 250 -17.42 4.95 -5.93
CA MET A 250 -17.95 5.46 -7.19
C MET A 250 -17.83 4.37 -8.25
N ALA A 251 -18.77 3.43 -8.21
CA ALA A 251 -19.31 2.88 -9.42
C ALA A 251 -20.56 3.71 -9.71
N ARG A 252 -20.64 4.38 -10.87
CA ARG A 252 -21.98 4.59 -11.44
C ARG A 252 -22.59 3.20 -11.55
N GLU A 253 -23.82 3.08 -11.08
CA GLU A 253 -24.57 1.83 -11.00
C GLU A 253 -24.29 0.97 -12.25
N ASN A 254 -23.59 -0.16 -12.06
CA ASN A 254 -23.39 -1.26 -13.02
C ASN A 254 -22.13 -1.30 -13.92
N THR A 255 -21.09 -0.47 -13.77
CA THR A 255 -19.96 -0.47 -14.75
C THR A 255 -18.70 -1.24 -14.36
N ILE A 256 -18.38 -1.37 -13.06
CA ILE A 256 -17.21 -2.14 -12.59
C ILE A 256 -17.69 -3.22 -11.64
N TRP A 257 -17.40 -4.46 -12.02
CA TRP A 257 -17.61 -5.62 -11.17
C TRP A 257 -16.27 -6.05 -10.61
N ILE A 258 -16.18 -6.09 -9.28
CA ILE A 258 -15.02 -6.62 -8.56
C ILE A 258 -15.46 -7.97 -8.01
N LEU A 259 -14.88 -9.04 -8.54
CA LEU A 259 -15.11 -10.38 -8.00
C LEU A 259 -14.08 -10.65 -6.90
N PRO A 260 -14.51 -11.11 -5.71
CA PRO A 260 -13.58 -11.57 -4.68
C PRO A 260 -12.82 -12.81 -5.15
N SER A 261 -11.61 -12.97 -4.60
CA SER A 261 -10.64 -14.04 -4.84
C SER A 261 -11.23 -15.40 -5.24
N ILE A 262 -10.72 -15.96 -6.35
CA ILE A 262 -10.83 -17.40 -6.63
C ILE A 262 -9.67 -18.05 -5.86
N HIS A 263 -9.98 -18.73 -4.76
CA HIS A 263 -9.00 -19.62 -4.14
C HIS A 263 -8.74 -20.79 -5.11
N LEU A 264 -7.52 -20.85 -5.65
CA LEU A 264 -7.00 -21.99 -6.40
C LEU A 264 -6.32 -22.97 -5.45
#